data_AF-A0A9R1VEX7-F1
#
_entry.id   AF-A0A9R1VEX7-F1
#
_cell.length_a   1.000
_cell.length_b   1.000
_cell.length_c   1.000
_cell.angle_alpha   90.00
_cell.angle_beta   90.00
_cell.angle_gamma   90.00
#
_symmetry.space_group_name_H-M   'P 1'
#
loop_
_entity.id
_entity.type
_entity.pdbx_description
1 polymer ?
#
loop_
_entity_poly.entity_id
_entity_poly.type
_entity_poly.pdbx_seq_one_letter_code
_entity_poly.pdbx_strand_id
1 'polypeptide(L)'
;MAKTDANFVHCPGSQEWSKIENFCKFLQVFHEVTLAFSGSKYPTTNLYFPNVLKIRLLLKDEMVSNDDFLKTMTTRMNLKFDKYWSKFSTIMGIAVIFDPRYKFQVIDWAFKKDFDEFSSYEFTTDGKSELELYLEEPKLSQIGDLNVLEYWKPLQGRFPIVSQMARDILVIPISTVASGSIFSIGGRVLMLIRAH
;
A
#
# COMPACT_ATOMS: atom_id res chain seq x y z
N MET A 1 7.66 34.14 25.18
CA MET A 1 6.72 33.66 26.20
C MET A 1 5.71 32.75 25.53
N ALA A 2 5.78 31.44 25.80
CA ALA A 2 4.84 30.47 25.26
C ALA A 2 3.45 30.72 25.87
N LYS A 3 2.41 30.80 25.04
CA LYS A 3 1.02 30.89 25.50
C LYS A 3 0.64 29.52 26.05
N THR A 4 0.60 29.40 27.38
CA THR A 4 0.05 28.23 28.07
C THR A 4 -1.46 28.27 27.90
N ASP A 5 -2.01 27.34 27.12
CA ASP A 5 -3.45 27.21 26.91
C ASP A 5 -4.08 26.70 28.23
N ALA A 6 -4.92 27.53 28.87
CA ALA A 6 -5.47 27.31 30.21
C ALA A 6 -6.52 26.18 30.30
N ASN A 7 -6.66 25.37 29.24
CA ASN A 7 -7.68 24.34 29.10
C ASN A 7 -7.19 22.91 29.38
N PHE A 8 -5.89 22.70 29.65
CA PHE A 8 -5.36 21.38 30.05
C PHE A 8 -5.34 21.23 31.59
N VAL A 9 -6.52 21.05 32.19
CA VAL A 9 -6.68 20.90 33.65
C VAL A 9 -6.24 19.52 34.16
N HIS A 10 -6.04 18.53 33.28
CA HIS A 10 -5.62 17.17 33.67
C HIS A 10 -4.46 16.69 32.81
N CYS A 11 -3.25 16.64 33.39
CA CYS A 11 -2.11 15.98 32.76
C CYS A 11 -2.32 14.46 32.87
N PRO A 12 -2.21 13.68 31.79
CA PRO A 12 -2.34 12.24 31.86
C PRO A 12 -1.29 11.64 32.81
N GLY A 13 -1.66 10.58 33.53
CA GLY A 13 -0.72 9.80 34.32
C GLY A 13 0.29 9.05 33.45
N SER A 14 1.38 8.54 34.03
CA SER A 14 2.40 7.77 33.28
C SER A 14 1.81 6.55 32.54
N GLN A 15 0.83 5.89 33.15
CA GLN A 15 0.11 4.77 32.54
C GLN A 15 -0.75 5.20 31.34
N GLU A 16 -1.37 6.38 31.41
CA GLU A 16 -2.18 6.93 30.31
C GLU A 16 -1.29 7.38 29.16
N TRP A 17 -0.15 8.02 29.45
CA TRP A 17 0.87 8.35 28.46
C TRP A 17 1.39 7.11 27.73
N SER A 18 1.62 6.01 28.44
CA SER A 18 2.05 4.76 27.82
C SER A 18 1.01 4.22 26.83
N LYS A 19 -0.29 4.28 27.18
CA LYS A 19 -1.38 3.88 26.27
C LYS A 19 -1.45 4.78 25.03
N ILE A 20 -1.30 6.10 25.22
CA ILE A 20 -1.29 7.07 24.13
C ILE A 20 -0.11 6.81 23.19
N GLU A 21 1.08 6.57 23.73
CA GLU A 21 2.28 6.29 22.94
C GLU A 21 2.12 5.02 22.09
N ASN A 22 1.61 3.94 22.69
CA ASN A 22 1.34 2.70 21.97
C ASN A 22 0.30 2.90 20.87
N PHE A 23 -0.75 3.68 21.15
CA PHE A 23 -1.75 4.05 20.15
C PHE A 23 -1.15 4.88 19.00
N CYS A 24 -0.29 5.86 19.29
CA CYS A 24 0.38 6.64 18.27
C CYS A 24 1.27 5.77 17.38
N LYS A 25 2.03 4.82 17.95
CA LYS A 25 2.84 3.84 17.20
C LYS A 25 1.97 2.97 16.29
N PHE A 26 0.84 2.49 16.79
CA PHE A 26 -0.15 1.75 16.00
C PHE A 26 -0.67 2.59 14.82
N LEU A 27 -1.09 3.84 15.08
CA LEU A 27 -1.60 4.75 14.04
C LEU A 27 -0.54 5.17 13.02
N GLN A 28 0.73 5.20 13.41
CA GLN A 28 1.83 5.56 12.52
C GLN A 28 1.85 4.69 11.26
N VAL A 29 1.51 3.40 11.37
CA VAL A 29 1.43 2.49 10.22
C VAL A 29 0.34 2.93 9.24
N PHE A 30 -0.82 3.36 9.71
CA PHE A 30 -1.90 3.87 8.85
C PHE A 30 -1.50 5.18 8.17
N HIS A 31 -0.80 6.04 8.91
CA HIS A 31 -0.29 7.30 8.37
C HIS A 31 0.72 7.05 7.26
N GLU A 32 1.70 6.16 7.46
CA GLU A 32 2.67 5.77 6.44
C GLU A 32 2.00 5.21 5.18
N VAL A 33 0.99 4.33 5.33
CA VAL A 33 0.23 3.79 4.21
C VAL A 33 -0.54 4.88 3.47
N THR A 34 -1.16 5.80 4.20
CA THR A 34 -1.89 6.93 3.61
C THR A 34 -0.97 7.84 2.81
N LEU A 35 0.23 8.12 3.33
CA LEU A 35 1.26 8.86 2.60
C LEU A 35 1.68 8.11 1.33
N ALA A 36 1.91 6.79 1.41
CA ALA A 36 2.26 5.98 0.25
C ALA A 36 1.21 6.07 -0.87
N PHE A 37 -0.09 6.02 -0.52
CA PHE A 37 -1.21 6.13 -1.47
C PHE A 37 -1.49 7.54 -1.97
N SER A 38 -0.98 8.56 -1.28
CA SER A 38 -1.10 9.97 -1.67
C SER A 38 -0.03 10.41 -2.65
N GLY A 39 0.92 9.53 -3.00
CA GLY A 39 1.96 9.80 -3.99
C GLY A 39 1.38 10.11 -5.38
N SER A 40 1.93 11.13 -6.04
CA SER A 40 1.54 11.52 -7.41
C SER A 40 2.69 11.46 -8.43
N LYS A 41 3.88 11.03 -8.00
CA LYS A 41 5.11 11.00 -8.83
C LYS A 41 5.51 9.60 -9.26
N TYR A 42 4.83 8.59 -8.76
CA TYR A 42 5.08 7.18 -9.01
C TYR A 42 3.75 6.42 -9.05
N PRO A 43 3.71 5.25 -9.72
CA PRO A 43 2.56 4.36 -9.67
C PRO A 43 2.20 3.99 -8.24
N THR A 44 0.94 4.22 -7.85
CA THR A 44 0.49 3.85 -6.51
C THR A 44 -0.06 2.44 -6.48
N THR A 45 -0.65 1.94 -7.57
CA THR A 45 -1.45 0.69 -7.61
C THR A 45 -0.70 -0.57 -7.20
N ASN A 46 0.57 -0.72 -7.57
CA ASN A 46 1.43 -1.81 -7.06
C ASN A 46 1.66 -1.76 -5.54
N LEU A 47 1.53 -0.58 -4.92
CA LEU A 47 1.71 -0.41 -3.48
C LEU A 47 0.44 -0.78 -2.69
N TYR A 48 -0.72 -0.91 -3.34
CA TYR A 48 -1.99 -1.17 -2.65
C TYR A 48 -1.93 -2.46 -1.82
N PHE A 49 -1.65 -3.57 -2.50
CA PHE A 49 -1.69 -4.90 -1.90
C PHE A 49 -0.77 -5.04 -0.68
N PRO A 50 0.54 -4.72 -0.76
CA PRO A 50 1.44 -4.88 0.39
C PRO A 50 1.06 -3.96 1.56
N ASN A 51 0.58 -2.74 1.29
CA ASN A 51 0.20 -1.81 2.35
C ASN A 51 -1.14 -2.17 3.02
N VAL A 52 -2.13 -2.60 2.24
CA VAL A 52 -3.40 -3.11 2.80
C VAL A 52 -3.16 -4.39 3.60
N LEU A 53 -2.28 -5.27 3.12
CA LEU A 53 -1.86 -6.46 3.85
C LEU A 53 -1.13 -6.10 5.16
N LYS A 54 -0.22 -5.10 5.15
CA LYS A 54 0.43 -4.57 6.36
C LYS A 54 -0.60 -4.13 7.40
N ILE A 55 -1.63 -3.38 6.99
CA ILE A 55 -2.72 -2.96 7.88
C ILE A 55 -3.49 -4.17 8.41
N ARG A 56 -3.87 -5.12 7.55
CA ARG A 56 -4.60 -6.32 7.96
C ARG A 56 -3.86 -7.10 9.04
N LEU A 57 -2.56 -7.32 8.83
CA LEU A 57 -1.74 -8.08 9.76
C LEU A 57 -1.57 -7.35 11.08
N LEU A 58 -1.33 -6.03 11.05
CA LEU A 58 -1.30 -5.20 12.26
C LEU A 58 -2.62 -5.30 13.04
N LEU A 59 -3.75 -5.19 12.36
CA LEU A 59 -5.07 -5.32 12.99
C LEU A 59 -5.25 -6.71 13.63
N LYS A 60 -4.90 -7.78 12.91
CA LYS A 60 -5.01 -9.15 13.44
C LYS A 60 -4.12 -9.37 14.67
N ASP A 61 -2.87 -8.90 14.64
CA ASP A 61 -1.92 -9.06 15.73
C ASP A 61 -2.38 -8.28 16.98
N GLU A 62 -2.88 -7.05 16.82
CA GLU A 62 -3.36 -6.25 17.96
C GLU A 62 -4.72 -6.72 18.51
N MET A 63 -5.54 -7.41 17.72
CA MET A 63 -6.78 -8.02 18.22
C MET A 63 -6.54 -9.17 19.21
N VAL A 64 -5.36 -9.80 19.17
CA VAL A 64 -4.98 -10.87 20.09
C VAL A 64 -4.00 -10.42 21.17
N SER A 65 -3.68 -9.12 21.24
CA SER A 65 -2.71 -8.58 22.20
C SER A 65 -3.27 -8.53 23.63
N ASN A 66 -2.40 -8.35 24.62
CA ASN A 66 -2.79 -8.24 26.03
C ASN A 66 -3.27 -6.82 26.42
N ASP A 67 -3.19 -5.85 25.52
CA ASP A 67 -3.67 -4.49 25.76
C ASP A 67 -5.16 -4.39 25.42
N ASP A 68 -6.02 -4.41 26.44
CA ASP A 68 -7.48 -4.36 26.26
C ASP A 68 -7.96 -3.06 25.59
N PHE A 69 -7.23 -1.96 25.75
CA PHE A 69 -7.56 -0.69 25.11
C PHE A 69 -7.32 -0.79 23.59
N LEU A 70 -6.12 -1.22 23.18
CA LEU A 70 -5.80 -1.44 21.77
C LEU A 70 -6.66 -2.53 21.15
N LYS A 71 -6.89 -3.65 21.85
CA LYS A 71 -7.76 -4.75 21.39
C LYS A 71 -9.17 -4.26 21.08
N THR A 72 -9.78 -3.51 22.00
CA THR A 72 -11.15 -2.99 21.83
C THR A 72 -11.25 -2.07 20.61
N MET A 73 -10.29 -1.16 20.46
CA MET A 73 -10.25 -0.23 19.34
C MET A 73 -9.99 -0.94 18.00
N THR A 74 -8.99 -1.81 17.97
CA THR A 74 -8.56 -2.57 16.78
C THR A 74 -9.69 -3.47 16.29
N THR A 75 -10.43 -4.12 17.20
CA THR A 75 -11.62 -4.91 16.85
C THR A 75 -12.65 -4.07 16.09
N ARG A 76 -12.92 -2.83 16.56
CA ARG A 76 -13.86 -1.91 15.89
C ARG A 76 -13.33 -1.41 14.56
N MET A 77 -12.02 -1.14 14.46
CA MET A 77 -11.37 -0.76 13.20
C MET A 77 -11.40 -1.90 12.20
N ASN A 78 -11.20 -3.14 12.64
CA ASN A 78 -11.24 -4.33 11.79
C ASN A 78 -12.62 -4.53 11.15
N LEU A 79 -13.72 -4.25 11.86
CA LEU A 79 -15.07 -4.28 11.28
C LEU A 79 -15.21 -3.34 10.06
N LYS A 80 -14.60 -2.16 10.12
CA LYS A 80 -14.57 -1.23 8.98
C LYS A 80 -13.61 -1.69 7.91
N PHE A 81 -12.46 -2.22 8.31
CA PHE A 81 -11.49 -2.78 7.39
C PHE A 81 -12.12 -3.90 6.54
N ASP A 82 -12.74 -4.90 7.17
CA ASP A 82 -13.39 -6.02 6.49
C ASP A 82 -14.53 -5.57 5.57
N LYS A 83 -15.28 -4.53 5.96
CA LYS A 83 -16.35 -3.98 5.11
C LYS A 83 -15.85 -3.54 3.73
N TYR A 84 -14.65 -2.97 3.64
CA TYR A 84 -14.14 -2.37 2.40
C TYR A 84 -12.99 -3.17 1.76
N TRP A 85 -12.24 -3.92 2.56
CA TRP A 85 -10.99 -4.58 2.18
C TRP A 85 -10.96 -6.09 2.47
N SER A 86 -12.08 -6.73 2.86
CA SER A 86 -12.11 -8.18 3.08
C SER A 86 -11.74 -8.97 1.82
N LYS A 87 -12.15 -8.49 0.64
CA LYS A 87 -11.80 -9.08 -0.66
C LYS A 87 -10.67 -8.29 -1.30
N PHE A 88 -9.55 -8.96 -1.59
CA PHE A 88 -8.50 -8.36 -2.39
C PHE A 88 -9.00 -8.10 -3.81
N SER A 89 -8.71 -6.90 -4.34
CA SER A 89 -8.99 -6.59 -5.74
C SER A 89 -8.02 -7.37 -6.63
N THR A 90 -8.55 -8.13 -7.59
CA THR A 90 -7.75 -8.89 -8.57
C THR A 90 -6.77 -7.99 -9.31
N ILE A 91 -7.20 -6.79 -9.72
CA ILE A 91 -6.35 -5.82 -10.43
C ILE A 91 -5.17 -5.39 -9.54
N MET A 92 -5.41 -5.19 -8.24
CA MET A 92 -4.35 -4.82 -7.29
C MET A 92 -3.38 -5.97 -7.03
N GLY A 93 -3.87 -7.22 -7.04
CA GLY A 93 -3.02 -8.41 -7.03
C GLY A 93 -2.14 -8.49 -8.28
N ILE A 94 -2.70 -8.29 -9.47
CA ILE A 94 -1.90 -8.29 -10.70
C ILE A 94 -0.88 -7.15 -10.69
N ALA A 95 -1.25 -5.97 -10.18
CA ALA A 95 -0.33 -4.83 -10.09
C ALA A 95 0.91 -5.12 -9.24
N VAL A 96 0.77 -5.86 -8.13
CA VAL A 96 1.92 -6.21 -7.29
C VAL A 96 2.81 -7.29 -7.94
N ILE A 97 2.26 -8.14 -8.80
CA ILE A 97 3.05 -9.07 -9.61
C ILE A 97 4.02 -8.30 -10.51
N PHE A 98 3.58 -7.20 -11.12
CA PHE A 98 4.43 -6.36 -11.97
C PHE A 98 5.40 -5.45 -11.23
N ASP A 99 5.43 -5.48 -9.90
CA ASP A 99 6.50 -4.84 -9.12
C ASP A 99 7.66 -5.83 -8.94
N PRO A 100 8.84 -5.54 -9.48
CA PRO A 100 9.99 -6.46 -9.45
C PRO A 100 10.52 -6.72 -8.03
N ARG A 101 10.12 -5.92 -7.02
CA ARG A 101 10.46 -6.15 -5.61
C ARG A 101 9.60 -7.24 -4.97
N TYR A 102 8.38 -7.41 -5.45
CA TYR A 102 7.38 -8.29 -4.83
C TYR A 102 7.11 -9.55 -5.65
N LYS A 103 6.76 -9.38 -6.93
CA LYS A 103 6.33 -10.47 -7.84
C LYS A 103 5.22 -11.33 -7.23
N PHE A 104 5.09 -12.58 -7.69
CA PHE A 104 4.09 -13.53 -7.19
C PHE A 104 4.27 -13.91 -5.71
N GLN A 105 5.50 -13.85 -5.17
CA GLN A 105 5.79 -14.35 -3.82
C GLN A 105 5.03 -13.63 -2.69
N VAL A 106 4.76 -12.33 -2.82
CA VAL A 106 3.99 -11.61 -1.77
C VAL A 106 2.53 -12.09 -1.73
N ILE A 107 1.98 -12.45 -2.89
CA ILE A 107 0.63 -12.98 -3.04
C ILE A 107 0.59 -14.37 -2.45
N ASP A 108 1.51 -15.24 -2.90
CA ASP A 108 1.63 -16.61 -2.37
C ASP A 108 1.76 -16.62 -0.84
N TRP A 109 2.61 -15.75 -0.28
CA TRP A 109 2.74 -15.59 1.17
C TRP A 109 1.45 -15.11 1.84
N ALA A 110 0.78 -14.10 1.26
CA ALA A 110 -0.46 -13.56 1.81
C ALA A 110 -1.57 -14.61 1.83
N PHE A 111 -1.71 -15.39 0.73
CA PHE A 111 -2.71 -16.45 0.63
C PHE A 111 -2.41 -17.58 1.61
N LYS A 112 -1.15 -18.03 1.75
CA LYS A 112 -0.76 -19.02 2.76
C LYS A 112 -1.00 -18.55 4.20
N LYS A 113 -0.91 -17.25 4.46
CA LYS A 113 -1.10 -16.67 5.80
C LYS A 113 -2.58 -16.42 6.13
N ASP A 114 -3.40 -16.08 5.14
CA ASP A 114 -4.83 -15.80 5.34
C ASP A 114 -5.75 -17.01 5.05
N PHE A 115 -5.29 -18.01 4.29
CA PHE A 115 -6.03 -19.21 3.90
C PHE A 115 -5.16 -20.47 4.08
N ASP A 116 -5.64 -21.43 4.85
CA ASP A 116 -4.93 -22.69 5.18
C ASP A 116 -4.78 -23.64 3.97
N GLU A 117 -5.46 -23.36 2.84
CA GLU A 117 -5.43 -24.16 1.61
C GLU A 117 -5.18 -23.25 0.39
N PHE A 118 -3.93 -23.14 -0.03
CA PHE A 118 -3.60 -22.74 -1.39
C PHE A 118 -2.75 -23.84 -2.01
N SER A 119 -3.35 -24.69 -2.86
CA SER A 119 -2.60 -25.64 -3.66
C SER A 119 -1.93 -24.90 -4.81
N SER A 120 -0.65 -25.16 -5.01
CA SER A 120 0.06 -24.74 -6.21
C SER A 120 -0.55 -25.47 -7.40
N TYR A 121 -1.26 -24.75 -8.26
CA TYR A 121 -1.63 -25.28 -9.57
C TYR A 121 -0.42 -25.17 -10.50
N GLU A 122 0.21 -26.30 -10.82
CA GLU A 122 1.19 -26.35 -11.89
C GLU A 122 0.45 -26.33 -13.24
N PHE A 123 0.63 -25.24 -13.98
CA PHE A 123 0.19 -25.15 -15.36
C PHE A 123 1.36 -25.54 -16.25
N THR A 124 1.29 -26.70 -16.90
CA THR A 124 2.32 -27.15 -17.84
C THR A 124 1.95 -26.73 -19.25
N THR A 125 2.52 -25.61 -19.72
CA THR A 125 2.55 -25.30 -21.15
C THR A 125 3.85 -25.78 -21.77
N ASP A 126 3.78 -26.16 -23.04
CA ASP A 126 4.96 -26.44 -23.84
C ASP A 126 5.69 -25.11 -24.12
N GLY A 127 6.67 -24.80 -23.28
CA GLY A 127 7.43 -23.55 -23.28
C GLY A 127 7.00 -22.54 -22.20
N LYS A 128 7.99 -21.79 -21.68
CA LYS A 128 7.75 -20.71 -20.71
C LYS A 128 7.16 -19.49 -21.41
N SER A 129 6.03 -19.03 -20.92
CA SER A 129 5.43 -17.76 -21.28
C SER A 129 6.33 -16.58 -20.85
N GLU A 130 6.09 -15.43 -21.47
CA GLU A 130 6.79 -14.18 -21.13
C GLU A 130 6.62 -13.81 -19.64
N LEU A 131 5.44 -14.08 -19.08
CA LEU A 131 5.15 -13.86 -17.66
C LEU A 131 5.98 -14.78 -16.76
N GLU A 132 6.08 -16.07 -17.10
CA GLU A 132 6.90 -17.02 -16.33
C GLU A 132 8.38 -16.62 -16.36
N LEU A 133 8.90 -16.23 -17.52
CA LEU A 133 10.26 -15.71 -17.63
C LEU A 133 10.49 -14.49 -16.74
N TYR A 134 9.54 -13.56 -16.68
CA TYR A 134 9.62 -12.42 -15.76
C TYR A 134 9.54 -12.84 -14.28
N LEU A 135 8.69 -13.81 -13.93
CA LEU A 135 8.55 -14.29 -12.56
C LEU A 135 9.84 -14.97 -12.07
N GLU A 136 10.61 -15.57 -12.97
CA GLU A 136 11.91 -16.20 -12.69
C GLU A 136 13.08 -15.22 -12.56
N GLU A 137 12.96 -13.99 -13.07
CA GLU A 137 14.00 -12.98 -12.89
C GLU A 137 14.28 -12.73 -11.39
N PRO A 138 15.50 -12.35 -10.99
CA PRO A 138 15.79 -12.00 -9.61
C PRO A 138 14.92 -10.82 -9.15
N LYS A 139 14.62 -10.79 -7.85
CA LYS A 139 13.92 -9.66 -7.23
C LYS A 139 14.86 -8.48 -7.06
N LEU A 140 14.32 -7.28 -7.23
CA LEU A 140 15.03 -6.07 -6.83
C LEU A 140 14.95 -5.90 -5.31
N SER A 141 16.02 -5.33 -4.74
CA SER A 141 16.02 -4.92 -3.33
C SER A 141 14.91 -3.91 -3.07
N GLN A 142 14.29 -3.99 -1.90
CA GLN A 142 13.31 -2.98 -1.46
C GLN A 142 13.97 -1.66 -1.01
N ILE A 143 15.29 -1.55 -1.12
CA ILE A 143 16.08 -0.38 -0.72
C ILE A 143 15.98 0.69 -1.81
N GLY A 144 15.37 1.82 -1.47
CA GLY A 144 15.28 3.01 -2.33
C GLY A 144 13.94 3.22 -3.03
N ASP A 145 13.74 4.44 -3.52
CA ASP A 145 12.56 4.83 -4.29
C ASP A 145 12.66 4.28 -5.72
N LEU A 146 11.92 3.22 -6.00
CA LEU A 146 11.77 2.67 -7.35
C LEU A 146 10.50 3.19 -8.01
N ASN A 147 10.64 3.86 -9.16
CA ASN A 147 9.53 4.05 -10.07
C ASN A 147 9.37 2.81 -10.96
N VAL A 148 8.35 1.99 -10.68
CA VAL A 148 8.12 0.73 -11.38
C VAL A 148 7.87 0.92 -12.88
N LEU A 149 7.28 2.04 -13.31
CA LEU A 149 7.12 2.31 -14.75
C LEU A 149 8.48 2.54 -15.43
N GLU A 150 9.43 3.17 -14.77
CA GLU A 150 10.78 3.36 -15.31
C GLU A 150 11.54 2.03 -15.43
N TYR A 151 11.30 1.10 -14.50
CA TYR A 151 11.86 -0.26 -14.59
C TYR A 151 11.41 -0.99 -15.87
N TRP A 152 10.14 -0.85 -16.25
CA TRP A 152 9.58 -1.54 -17.42
C TRP A 152 9.99 -0.91 -18.77
N LYS A 153 10.49 0.33 -18.80
CA LYS A 153 10.88 1.01 -20.05
C LYS A 153 11.96 0.29 -20.85
N PRO A 154 13.13 -0.07 -20.30
CA PRO A 154 14.17 -0.77 -21.05
C PRO A 154 13.80 -2.24 -21.37
N LEU A 155 12.83 -2.80 -20.66
CA LEU A 155 12.45 -4.21 -20.76
C LEU A 155 11.45 -4.51 -21.89
N GLN A 156 10.91 -3.49 -22.56
CA GLN A 156 9.91 -3.65 -23.61
C GLN A 156 10.36 -4.52 -24.79
N GLY A 157 11.66 -4.54 -25.10
CA GLY A 157 12.18 -5.40 -26.18
C GLY A 157 12.24 -6.88 -25.81
N ARG A 158 12.52 -7.20 -24.54
CA ARG A 158 12.61 -8.58 -24.03
C ARG A 158 11.26 -9.11 -23.57
N PHE A 159 10.43 -8.23 -23.04
CA PHE A 159 9.13 -8.52 -22.47
C PHE A 159 8.06 -7.58 -23.06
N PRO A 160 7.69 -7.72 -24.35
CA PRO A 160 6.75 -6.81 -25.00
C PRO A 160 5.31 -6.87 -24.43
N ILE A 161 4.77 -8.06 -24.17
CA ILE A 161 3.38 -8.24 -23.72
C ILE A 161 3.26 -7.86 -22.24
N VAL A 162 4.15 -8.38 -21.41
CA VAL A 162 4.20 -8.15 -19.96
C VAL A 162 4.50 -6.69 -19.65
N SER A 163 5.45 -6.06 -20.36
CA SER A 163 5.72 -4.62 -20.16
C SER A 163 4.52 -3.75 -20.55
N GLN A 164 3.74 -4.15 -21.56
CA GLN A 164 2.52 -3.44 -21.93
C GLN A 164 1.45 -3.60 -20.85
N MET A 165 1.19 -4.83 -20.39
CA MET A 165 0.25 -5.09 -19.29
C MET A 165 0.63 -4.34 -18.01
N ALA A 166 1.93 -4.32 -17.67
CA ALA A 166 2.44 -3.58 -16.53
C ALA A 166 2.12 -2.09 -16.65
N ARG A 167 2.35 -1.46 -17.82
CA ARG A 167 1.99 -0.05 -18.04
C ARG A 167 0.50 0.21 -17.88
N ASP A 168 -0.34 -0.64 -18.48
CA ASP A 168 -1.79 -0.46 -18.49
C ASP A 168 -2.41 -0.57 -17.09
N ILE A 169 -1.87 -1.45 -16.25
CA ILE A 169 -2.37 -1.67 -14.89
C ILE A 169 -1.76 -0.67 -13.89
N LEU A 170 -0.46 -0.39 -13.99
CA LEU A 170 0.24 0.44 -13.01
C LEU A 170 -0.12 1.93 -13.10
N VAL A 171 -0.57 2.41 -14.27
CA VAL A 171 -0.94 3.82 -14.46
C VAL A 171 -2.24 4.21 -13.74
N ILE A 172 -3.06 3.22 -13.35
CA ILE A 172 -4.30 3.46 -12.62
C ILE A 172 -3.93 4.03 -11.23
N PRO A 173 -4.38 5.23 -10.83
CA PRO A 173 -4.15 5.71 -9.47
C PRO A 173 -5.10 5.05 -8.48
N ILE A 174 -4.63 4.77 -7.26
CA ILE A 174 -5.50 4.22 -6.18
C ILE A 174 -6.37 5.32 -5.58
N SER A 175 -5.81 6.54 -5.48
CA SER A 175 -6.45 7.65 -4.80
C SER A 175 -6.79 8.79 -5.76
N THR A 176 -7.78 9.60 -5.38
CA THR A 176 -8.12 10.85 -6.08
C THR A 176 -7.08 11.95 -5.85
N VAL A 177 -6.03 11.71 -5.05
CA VAL A 177 -4.99 12.71 -4.78
C VAL A 177 -4.24 13.07 -6.05
N ALA A 178 -4.04 12.12 -6.97
CA ALA A 178 -3.44 12.38 -8.27
C ALA A 178 -4.26 13.38 -9.10
N SER A 179 -5.59 13.21 -9.17
CA SER A 179 -6.46 14.16 -9.88
C SER A 179 -6.56 15.51 -9.16
N GLY A 180 -6.55 15.53 -7.83
CA GLY A 180 -6.45 16.76 -7.04
C GLY A 180 -5.16 17.54 -7.27
N SER A 181 -4.02 16.84 -7.40
CA SER A 181 -2.72 17.45 -7.70
C SER A 181 -2.71 18.11 -9.10
N ILE A 182 -3.25 17.42 -10.10
CA ILE A 182 -3.40 17.95 -11.47
C ILE A 182 -4.32 19.18 -11.45
N PHE A 183 -5.46 19.11 -10.75
CA PHE A 183 -6.38 20.24 -10.62
C PHE A 183 -5.72 21.45 -9.95
N SER A 184 -4.93 21.23 -8.90
CA SER A 184 -4.19 22.28 -8.19
C SER A 184 -3.16 22.98 -9.10
N ILE A 185 -2.50 22.24 -9.98
CA ILE A 185 -1.61 22.83 -11.01
C ILE A 185 -2.42 23.75 -11.93
N GLY A 186 -3.57 23.29 -12.44
CA GLY A 186 -4.45 24.12 -13.27
C GLY A 186 -4.92 25.39 -12.55
N GLY A 187 -5.29 25.29 -11.27
CA GLY A 187 -5.67 26.42 -10.43
C GLY A 187 -4.54 27.46 -10.29
N ARG A 188 -3.29 27.02 -10.14
CA ARG A 188 -2.12 27.93 -10.08
C ARG A 188 -1.92 28.69 -11.39
N VAL A 189 -2.06 28.04 -12.54
CA VAL A 189 -1.94 28.71 -13.85
C VAL A 189 -3.06 29.74 -14.03
N LEU A 190 -4.29 29.41 -13.67
CA LEU A 190 -5.42 30.35 -13.73
C LEU A 190 -5.24 31.56 -12.80
N MET A 191 -4.63 31.36 -11.63
CA MET A 191 -4.32 32.47 -10.71
C MET A 191 -3.27 33.43 -11.30
N LEU A 192 -2.26 32.92 -12.01
CA LEU A 192 -1.26 33.76 -12.68
C LEU A 192 -1.87 34.63 -13.80
N ILE A 193 -2.86 34.11 -14.53
CA ILE A 193 -3.57 34.87 -15.57
C ILE A 193 -4.43 35.99 -14.97
N ARG A 194 -5.04 35.76 -13.80
CA ARG A 194 -5.87 36.77 -13.10
C ARG A 194 -5.06 37.89 -12.42
N ALA A 195 -3.75 37.71 -12.27
CA ALA A 195 -2.87 38.69 -11.64
C ALA A 195 -2.29 39.73 -12.64
N HIS A 196 -2.64 39.61 -13.92
CA HIS A 196 -2.34 40.55 -15.00
C HIS A 196 -3.61 41.21 -15.50
#